data_AF-A0ABD6L9R7-F1
#
_entry.id   AF-A0ABD6L9R7-F1
#
_cell.length_a   1.000
_cell.length_b   1.000
_cell.length_c   1.000
_cell.angle_alpha   90.00
_cell.angle_beta   90.00
_cell.angle_gamma   90.00
#
_symmetry.space_group_name_H-M   'P 1'
#
loop_
_entity.id
_entity.type
_entity.pdbx_description
1 polymer ?
#
loop_
_entity_poly.entity_id
_entity_poly.type
_entity_poly.pdbx_seq_one_letter_code
_entity_poly.pdbx_strand_id
1 'polypeptide(L)'
;MMKEMIRKVMEWCKLWNGETATAKQGDPSSDKREKEQAADNREVQDRLENYLWKHYEFRFNVLTEQPEYCAKGQGTDTPYKIVTQRTLNTLCLEAHRHRINCWDKDVSRLLHSERLEDYHPFLTYMDTLPQWDGVDRVTPLAQRISKKAFWINGFHRWMLGMAAQWAGRMDRCANAVAPMLVSRMQGKCKSTFCQLLMPDGLRDYYTDSFELTGQSGCEQKLAQFGLINLDEYDRLSPQKLPLLKTLMQMKKLDFRKSHRSSYSHLPRMASFIGTSNHKDLLTDPTGSRRYLCAEVKEKIDCTPLEHKQLFAQLKAELEDGERYWFSAEEEAELQLRNREFYAMPVEQEVFYRCFRLPEAGEEFKLYSASVIFTILQSRYPAAMRGMTVVRFGKMMSAMGAERMHTEKGNLYKVVLAA
;
A
#
# COMPACT_ATOMS: atom_id res chain seq x y z
N MET A 1 22.08 -21.81 51.76
CA MET A 1 22.34 -20.56 51.00
C MET A 1 21.15 -19.60 50.99
N MET A 2 19.92 -20.03 50.67
CA MET A 2 18.74 -19.12 50.62
C MET A 2 18.37 -18.49 51.98
N LYS A 3 18.46 -19.24 53.09
CA LYS A 3 18.12 -18.74 54.45
C LYS A 3 19.07 -17.67 54.99
N GLU A 4 20.36 -17.78 54.68
CA GLU A 4 21.37 -16.78 55.09
C GLU A 4 21.24 -15.48 54.28
N MET A 5 20.82 -15.59 53.02
CA MET A 5 20.56 -14.45 52.14
C MET A 5 19.29 -13.70 52.57
N ILE A 6 18.23 -14.42 52.94
CA ILE A 6 17.00 -13.81 53.48
C ILE A 6 17.25 -13.13 54.84
N ARG A 7 18.10 -13.71 55.70
CA ARG A 7 18.49 -13.10 56.98
C ARG A 7 19.26 -11.78 56.77
N LYS A 8 20.20 -11.76 55.82
CA LYS A 8 20.97 -10.55 55.46
C LYS A 8 20.09 -9.47 54.82
N VAL A 9 19.11 -9.84 53.98
CA VAL A 9 18.15 -8.90 53.40
C VAL A 9 17.22 -8.32 54.46
N MET A 10 16.76 -9.13 55.44
CA MET A 10 15.95 -8.63 56.56
C MET A 10 16.72 -7.76 57.56
N GLU A 11 18.01 -8.04 57.80
CA GLU A 11 18.89 -7.15 58.57
C GLU A 11 19.14 -5.83 57.82
N TRP A 12 19.31 -5.87 56.49
CA TRP A 12 19.41 -4.68 55.65
C TRP A 12 18.13 -3.84 55.65
N CYS A 13 16.95 -4.46 55.55
CA CYS A 13 15.67 -3.75 55.65
C CYS A 13 15.43 -3.14 57.04
N LYS A 14 15.93 -3.76 58.11
CA LYS A 14 15.86 -3.20 59.47
C LYS A 14 16.83 -2.03 59.69
N LEU A 15 18.03 -2.08 59.10
CA LEU A 15 19.00 -0.99 59.10
C LEU A 15 18.51 0.22 58.27
N TRP A 16 17.83 -0.01 57.14
CA TRP A 16 17.27 1.07 56.32
C TRP A 16 16.01 1.71 56.92
N ASN A 17 15.20 0.94 57.66
CA ASN A 17 14.04 1.48 58.38
C ASN A 17 14.38 2.11 59.75
N GLY A 18 15.65 2.03 60.19
CA GLY A 18 16.11 2.46 61.51
C GLY A 18 16.70 3.87 61.59
N GLU A 19 16.99 4.53 60.46
CA GLU A 19 17.47 5.91 60.43
C GLU A 19 16.38 6.84 59.88
N THR A 20 15.61 7.39 60.81
CA THR A 20 14.70 8.55 60.63
C THR A 20 13.57 8.39 59.62
N ALA A 21 12.61 7.52 59.95
CA ALA A 21 11.21 7.88 59.74
C ALA A 21 10.79 8.87 60.84
N THR A 22 11.34 10.09 60.81
CA THR A 22 10.44 11.22 61.09
C THR A 22 9.47 11.20 59.92
N ALA A 23 8.25 10.75 60.17
CA ALA A 23 7.13 11.25 59.39
C ALA A 23 7.24 12.77 59.49
N LYS A 24 7.88 13.42 58.51
CA LYS A 24 7.51 14.77 58.13
C LYS A 24 6.04 14.61 57.81
N GLN A 25 5.19 14.88 58.79
CA GLN A 25 3.88 15.44 58.50
C GLN A 25 4.19 16.52 57.48
N GLY A 26 3.81 16.28 56.23
CA GLY A 26 3.83 17.33 55.22
C GLY A 26 3.19 18.54 55.88
N ASP A 27 3.88 19.66 55.86
CA ASP A 27 3.38 20.89 56.45
C ASP A 27 1.94 21.06 55.95
N PRO A 28 0.91 21.23 56.82
CA PRO A 28 -0.47 21.41 56.36
C PRO A 28 -0.60 22.56 55.33
N SER A 29 0.36 23.49 55.37
CA SER A 29 0.59 24.56 54.40
C SER A 29 1.04 24.06 53.00
N SER A 30 1.91 23.04 52.90
CA SER A 30 2.35 22.48 51.62
C SER A 30 1.23 21.69 50.94
N ASP A 31 0.51 20.86 51.70
CA ASP A 31 -0.64 20.08 51.20
C ASP A 31 -1.78 20.99 50.72
N LYS A 32 -2.00 22.13 51.41
CA LYS A 32 -3.00 23.12 51.03
C LYS A 32 -2.57 23.89 49.77
N ARG A 33 -1.31 24.30 49.66
CA ARG A 33 -0.75 24.94 48.46
C ARG A 33 -0.78 24.02 47.25
N GLU A 34 -0.44 22.73 47.42
CA GLU A 34 -0.51 21.75 46.32
C GLU A 34 -1.95 21.53 45.84
N LYS A 35 -2.93 21.48 46.75
CA LYS A 35 -4.36 21.39 46.40
C LYS A 35 -4.88 22.66 45.72
N GLU A 36 -4.48 23.84 46.19
CA GLU A 36 -4.83 25.12 45.57
C GLU A 36 -4.21 25.26 44.16
N GLN A 37 -2.94 24.88 44.00
CA GLN A 37 -2.26 24.86 42.70
C GLN A 37 -2.89 23.85 41.73
N ALA A 38 -3.30 22.68 42.22
CA ALA A 38 -3.99 21.67 41.41
C ALA A 38 -5.39 22.14 40.97
N ALA A 39 -6.11 22.85 41.84
CA ALA A 39 -7.41 23.45 41.51
C ALA A 39 -7.26 24.57 40.46
N ASP A 40 -6.27 25.46 40.61
CA ASP A 40 -5.96 26.52 39.64
C ASP A 40 -5.57 25.94 38.28
N ASN A 41 -4.71 24.91 38.26
CA ASN A 41 -4.34 24.20 37.03
C ASN A 41 -5.54 23.55 36.33
N ARG A 42 -6.48 22.97 37.10
CA ARG A 42 -7.70 22.37 36.56
C ARG A 42 -8.62 23.43 35.96
N GLU A 43 -8.78 24.56 36.62
CA GLU A 43 -9.57 25.68 36.09
C GLU A 43 -8.98 26.22 34.78
N VAL A 44 -7.65 26.37 34.69
CA VAL A 44 -6.97 26.77 33.46
C VAL A 44 -7.20 25.75 32.35
N GLN A 45 -7.14 24.46 32.65
CA GLN A 45 -7.38 23.38 31.68
C GLN A 45 -8.82 23.38 31.16
N ASP A 46 -9.82 23.51 32.04
CA ASP A 46 -11.23 23.56 31.65
C ASP A 46 -11.52 24.82 30.80
N ARG A 47 -10.92 25.96 31.15
CA ARG A 47 -11.04 27.20 30.36
C ARG A 47 -10.37 27.07 28.98
N LEU A 48 -9.20 26.43 28.91
CA LEU A 48 -8.50 26.16 27.66
C LEU A 48 -9.34 25.27 26.74
N GLU A 49 -9.83 24.15 27.24
CA GLU A 49 -10.65 23.22 26.48
C GLU A 49 -11.92 23.90 25.95
N ASN A 50 -12.65 24.61 26.81
CA ASN A 50 -13.84 25.35 26.41
C ASN A 50 -13.55 26.39 25.33
N TYR A 51 -12.42 27.11 25.44
CA TYR A 51 -12.01 28.06 24.42
C TYR A 51 -11.72 27.36 23.09
N LEU A 52 -10.88 26.33 23.11
CA LEU A 52 -10.49 25.61 21.89
C LEU A 52 -11.73 25.01 21.21
N TRP A 53 -12.62 24.34 21.94
CA TRP A 53 -13.76 23.63 21.34
C TRP A 53 -14.84 24.59 20.89
N LYS A 54 -14.88 25.81 21.43
CA LYS A 54 -15.76 26.87 20.95
C LYS A 54 -15.29 27.43 19.60
N HIS A 55 -13.99 27.52 19.37
CA HIS A 55 -13.42 28.17 18.20
C HIS A 55 -12.95 27.21 17.11
N TYR A 56 -12.73 25.94 17.43
CA TYR A 56 -12.13 24.95 16.55
C TYR A 56 -12.85 23.60 16.65
N GLU A 57 -12.79 22.83 15.57
CA GLU A 57 -13.08 21.41 15.54
C GLU A 57 -11.76 20.66 15.46
N PHE A 58 -11.63 19.59 16.24
CA PHE A 58 -10.45 18.75 16.28
C PHE A 58 -10.84 17.30 16.04
N ARG A 59 -9.95 16.56 15.41
CA ARG A 59 -10.08 15.12 15.20
C ARG A 59 -8.71 14.48 15.21
N PHE A 60 -8.62 13.23 15.63
CA PHE A 60 -7.37 12.49 15.64
C PHE A 60 -7.30 11.56 14.43
N ASN A 61 -6.41 11.83 13.48
CA ASN A 61 -6.28 10.99 12.30
C ASN A 61 -5.54 9.70 12.65
N VAL A 62 -6.24 8.57 12.62
CA VAL A 62 -5.70 7.28 13.05
C VAL A 62 -4.67 6.68 12.07
N LEU A 63 -4.66 7.13 10.81
CA LEU A 63 -3.72 6.68 9.78
C LEU A 63 -2.39 7.41 9.87
N THR A 64 -2.41 8.73 10.06
CA THR A 64 -1.21 9.56 10.21
C THR A 64 -0.74 9.68 11.67
N GLU A 65 -1.58 9.31 12.63
CA GLU A 65 -1.39 9.50 14.07
C GLU A 65 -1.12 10.95 14.46
N GLN A 66 -1.85 11.86 13.84
CA GLN A 66 -1.72 13.28 14.09
C GLN A 66 -3.08 13.91 14.41
N PRO A 67 -3.15 14.83 15.36
CA PRO A 67 -4.32 15.68 15.52
C PRO A 67 -4.44 16.60 14.32
N GLU A 68 -5.67 16.77 13.85
CA GLU A 68 -6.05 17.71 12.81
C GLU A 68 -7.07 18.69 13.36
N TYR A 69 -7.09 19.91 12.80
CA TYR A 69 -8.01 20.95 13.25
C TYR A 69 -8.60 21.74 12.09
N CYS A 70 -9.77 22.33 12.34
CA CYS A 70 -10.44 23.28 11.47
C CYS A 70 -11.05 24.41 12.31
N ALA A 71 -11.06 25.64 11.79
CA ALA A 71 -11.68 26.78 12.48
C ALA A 71 -13.22 26.73 12.33
N LYS A 72 -13.95 26.92 13.44
CA LYS A 72 -15.41 27.02 13.42
C LYS A 72 -15.84 28.34 12.81
N GLY A 73 -16.91 28.32 12.02
CA GLY A 73 -17.51 29.51 11.41
C GLY A 73 -16.93 29.94 10.06
N GLN A 74 -15.99 29.18 9.47
CA GLN A 74 -15.48 29.44 8.11
C GLN A 74 -16.25 28.67 7.00
N GLY A 75 -17.40 28.08 7.34
CA GLY A 75 -18.22 27.27 6.41
C GLY A 75 -17.85 25.78 6.44
N THR A 76 -18.77 24.94 5.96
CA THR A 76 -18.68 23.47 6.03
C THR A 76 -17.58 22.84 5.16
N ASP A 77 -16.95 23.62 4.28
CA ASP A 77 -15.98 23.16 3.29
C ASP A 77 -14.52 23.49 3.65
N THR A 78 -14.27 23.96 4.87
CA THR A 78 -12.91 24.32 5.28
C THR A 78 -12.09 23.03 5.53
N PRO A 79 -10.96 22.82 4.82
CA PRO A 79 -10.18 21.61 4.98
C PRO A 79 -9.47 21.58 6.33
N TYR A 80 -9.50 20.42 6.96
CA TYR A 80 -8.74 20.14 8.17
C TYR A 80 -7.23 20.22 7.89
N LYS A 81 -6.48 20.76 8.85
CA LYS A 81 -5.02 20.91 8.78
C LYS A 81 -4.35 20.13 9.89
N ILE A 82 -3.18 19.58 9.62
CA ILE A 82 -2.35 18.92 10.63
C ILE A 82 -1.93 19.94 11.70
N VAL A 83 -2.03 19.53 12.96
CA VAL A 83 -1.54 20.33 14.09
C VAL A 83 -0.03 20.19 14.18
N THR A 84 0.68 21.21 13.68
CA THR A 84 2.14 21.31 13.79
C THR A 84 2.55 22.01 15.08
N GLN A 85 3.85 22.01 15.42
CA GLN A 85 4.36 22.84 16.53
C GLN A 85 4.02 24.33 16.35
N ARG A 86 4.05 24.83 15.10
CA ARG A 86 3.65 26.22 14.81
C ARG A 86 2.17 26.43 15.13
N THR A 87 1.32 25.46 14.83
CA THR A 87 -0.11 25.48 15.17
C THR A 87 -0.30 25.51 16.68
N LEU A 88 0.39 24.66 17.44
CA LEU A 88 0.33 24.65 18.92
C LEU A 88 0.71 26.01 19.50
N ASN A 89 1.79 26.63 18.99
CA ASN A 89 2.20 27.96 19.42
C ASN A 89 1.13 29.02 19.11
N THR A 90 0.49 28.95 17.95
CA THR A 90 -0.62 29.86 17.58
C THR A 90 -1.81 29.70 18.52
N LEU A 91 -2.27 28.46 18.75
CA LEU A 91 -3.40 28.17 19.65
C LEU A 91 -3.11 28.65 21.08
N CYS A 92 -1.88 28.46 21.55
CA CYS A 92 -1.44 28.93 22.86
C CYS A 92 -1.46 30.47 22.96
N LEU A 93 -0.91 31.17 21.97
CA LEU A 93 -0.92 32.64 21.92
C LEU A 93 -2.35 33.22 21.85
N GLU A 94 -3.27 32.53 21.17
CA GLU A 94 -4.68 32.93 21.12
C GLU A 94 -5.36 32.72 22.47
N ALA A 95 -5.17 31.56 23.13
CA ALA A 95 -5.68 31.32 24.47
C ALA A 95 -5.18 32.37 25.47
N HIS A 96 -3.91 32.78 25.38
CA HIS A 96 -3.33 33.87 26.19
C HIS A 96 -4.06 35.20 25.99
N ARG A 97 -4.42 35.56 24.76
CA ARG A 97 -5.23 36.77 24.48
C ARG A 97 -6.60 36.74 25.14
N HIS A 98 -7.13 35.55 25.41
CA HIS A 98 -8.37 35.34 26.16
C HIS A 98 -8.13 35.11 27.67
N ARG A 99 -6.96 35.51 28.18
CA ARG A 99 -6.57 35.41 29.60
C ARG A 99 -6.56 33.98 30.14
N ILE A 100 -6.19 33.01 29.30
CA ILE A 100 -5.98 31.62 29.68
C ILE A 100 -4.48 31.37 29.67
N ASN A 101 -3.86 31.20 30.84
CA ASN A 101 -2.42 31.06 30.98
C ASN A 101 -1.98 29.59 30.80
N CYS A 102 -2.08 29.07 29.58
CA CYS A 102 -1.70 27.69 29.26
C CYS A 102 -0.29 27.60 28.66
N TRP A 103 0.31 26.41 28.72
CA TRP A 103 1.54 26.10 27.98
C TRP A 103 1.21 25.39 26.67
N ASP A 104 2.11 25.46 25.70
CA ASP A 104 2.02 24.68 24.46
C ASP A 104 1.90 23.16 24.74
N LYS A 105 2.56 22.69 25.80
CA LYS A 105 2.44 21.31 26.30
C LYS A 105 1.03 20.97 26.78
N ASP A 106 0.27 21.91 27.32
CA ASP A 106 -1.09 21.66 27.79
C ASP A 106 -2.05 21.48 26.61
N VAL A 107 -1.88 22.31 25.57
CA VAL A 107 -2.58 22.15 24.29
C VAL A 107 -2.19 20.81 23.64
N SER A 108 -0.89 20.50 23.58
CA SER A 108 -0.41 19.25 22.99
C SER A 108 -0.96 18.01 23.71
N ARG A 109 -0.97 18.01 25.05
CA ARG A 109 -1.55 16.93 25.86
C ARG A 109 -3.03 16.74 25.59
N LEU A 110 -3.80 17.83 25.49
CA LEU A 110 -5.22 17.76 25.15
C LEU A 110 -5.42 17.13 23.77
N LEU A 111 -4.68 17.61 22.76
CA LEU A 111 -4.81 17.16 21.37
C LEU A 111 -4.31 15.74 21.10
N HIS A 112 -3.48 15.16 21.99
CA HIS A 112 -3.04 13.77 21.92
C HIS A 112 -3.73 12.86 22.94
N SER A 113 -4.76 13.36 23.63
CA SER A 113 -5.54 12.58 24.57
C SER A 113 -6.72 11.88 23.89
N GLU A 114 -7.30 10.89 24.56
CA GLU A 114 -8.53 10.19 24.16
C GLU A 114 -9.78 11.09 24.12
N ARG A 115 -9.63 12.40 24.39
CA ARG A 115 -10.71 13.39 24.25
C ARG A 115 -10.97 13.77 22.80
N LEU A 116 -10.02 13.56 21.89
CA LEU A 116 -10.27 13.75 20.46
C LEU A 116 -10.94 12.52 19.89
N GLU A 117 -11.94 12.75 19.04
CA GLU A 117 -12.58 11.69 18.30
C GLU A 117 -11.63 11.13 17.25
N ASP A 118 -11.56 9.80 17.17
CA ASP A 118 -10.82 9.10 16.13
C ASP A 118 -11.47 9.35 14.77
N TYR A 119 -10.65 9.77 13.82
CA TYR A 119 -11.04 10.00 12.44
C TYR A 119 -10.26 9.06 11.52
N HIS A 120 -11.00 8.24 10.78
CA HIS A 120 -10.44 7.39 9.74
C HIS A 120 -10.83 7.92 8.35
N PRO A 121 -9.90 8.51 7.57
CA PRO A 121 -10.19 9.19 6.31
C PRO A 121 -11.02 8.37 5.32
N PHE A 122 -10.65 7.10 5.08
CA PHE A 122 -11.35 6.25 4.12
C PHE A 122 -12.74 5.82 4.58
N LEU A 123 -12.89 5.33 5.83
CA LEU A 123 -14.18 4.92 6.37
C LEU A 123 -15.16 6.11 6.38
N THR A 124 -14.72 7.26 6.90
CA THR A 124 -15.54 8.48 6.91
C THR A 124 -15.91 8.92 5.49
N TYR A 125 -14.99 8.84 4.53
CA TYR A 125 -15.30 9.16 3.13
C TYR A 125 -16.40 8.24 2.60
N MET A 126 -16.29 6.92 2.78
CA MET A 126 -17.27 5.94 2.32
C MET A 126 -18.62 6.07 3.03
N ASP A 127 -18.64 6.45 4.32
CA ASP A 127 -19.85 6.61 5.12
C ASP A 127 -20.62 7.89 4.78
N THR A 128 -19.93 8.94 4.34
CA THR A 128 -20.51 10.24 3.98
C THR A 128 -20.87 10.39 2.51
N LEU A 129 -20.70 9.34 1.71
CA LEU A 129 -21.09 9.34 0.29
C LEU A 129 -22.59 9.58 0.12
N PRO A 130 -23.00 10.32 -0.93
CA PRO A 130 -24.42 10.40 -1.30
C PRO A 130 -24.93 9.05 -1.80
N GLN A 131 -26.26 8.92 -1.91
CA GLN A 131 -26.85 7.81 -2.64
C GLN A 131 -26.39 7.81 -4.10
N TRP A 132 -26.13 6.62 -4.65
CA TRP A 132 -25.82 6.46 -6.06
C TRP A 132 -27.00 6.90 -6.91
N ASP A 133 -26.72 7.69 -7.94
CA ASP A 133 -27.71 8.21 -8.88
C ASP A 133 -28.09 7.24 -10.02
N GLY A 134 -27.54 6.02 -10.04
CA GLY A 134 -27.82 5.00 -11.04
C GLY A 134 -27.01 5.14 -12.34
N VAL A 135 -26.14 6.13 -12.46
CA VAL A 135 -25.30 6.33 -13.67
C VAL A 135 -23.97 5.59 -13.51
N ASP A 136 -23.65 4.72 -14.48
CA ASP A 136 -22.37 4.02 -14.55
C ASP A 136 -21.22 4.97 -14.94
N ARG A 137 -20.31 5.16 -13.99
CA ARG A 137 -19.08 5.98 -14.14
C ARG A 137 -17.82 5.13 -14.21
N VAL A 138 -17.87 3.86 -13.80
CA VAL A 138 -16.70 2.98 -13.80
C VAL A 138 -16.36 2.53 -15.22
N THR A 139 -17.35 2.18 -16.04
CA THR A 139 -17.09 1.74 -17.43
C THR A 139 -16.45 2.83 -18.28
N PRO A 140 -16.99 4.08 -18.36
CA PRO A 140 -16.35 5.14 -19.13
C PRO A 140 -14.94 5.46 -18.62
N LEU A 141 -14.72 5.39 -17.30
CA LEU A 141 -13.41 5.59 -16.69
C LEU A 141 -12.41 4.53 -17.15
N ALA A 142 -12.79 3.25 -17.15
CA ALA A 142 -11.94 2.17 -17.64
C ALA A 142 -11.61 2.31 -19.13
N GLN A 143 -12.60 2.75 -19.92
CA GLN A 143 -12.46 2.96 -21.37
C GLN A 143 -11.48 4.07 -21.75
N ARG A 144 -11.12 4.98 -20.82
CA ARG A 144 -10.06 5.98 -21.03
C ARG A 144 -8.68 5.33 -21.24
N ILE A 145 -8.51 4.08 -20.81
CA ILE A 145 -7.30 3.28 -20.98
C ILE A 145 -7.45 2.26 -22.12
N SER A 146 -8.51 1.44 -22.06
CA SER A 146 -8.75 0.41 -23.06
C SER A 146 -10.24 0.08 -23.21
N LYS A 147 -10.68 -0.10 -24.45
CA LYS A 147 -12.04 -0.56 -24.78
C LYS A 147 -12.21 -2.08 -24.75
N LYS A 148 -11.15 -2.85 -24.43
CA LYS A 148 -11.22 -4.31 -24.35
C LYS A 148 -12.11 -4.71 -23.16
N ALA A 149 -13.13 -5.54 -23.39
CA ALA A 149 -14.07 -5.97 -22.34
C ALA A 149 -13.38 -6.55 -21.11
N PHE A 150 -12.33 -7.36 -21.32
CA PHE A 150 -11.50 -7.90 -20.23
C PHE A 150 -10.90 -6.83 -19.32
N TRP A 151 -10.39 -5.73 -19.90
CA TRP A 151 -9.84 -4.62 -19.13
C TRP A 151 -10.94 -3.90 -18.35
N ILE A 152 -12.07 -3.62 -18.99
CA ILE A 152 -13.20 -2.92 -18.37
C ILE A 152 -13.69 -3.71 -17.14
N ASN A 153 -13.98 -5.00 -17.32
CA ASN A 153 -14.46 -5.87 -16.26
C ASN A 153 -13.41 -6.05 -15.14
N GLY A 154 -12.14 -6.24 -15.51
CA GLY A 154 -11.05 -6.36 -14.55
C GLY A 154 -10.81 -5.08 -13.75
N PHE A 155 -10.86 -3.92 -14.41
CA PHE A 155 -10.70 -2.62 -13.77
C PHE A 155 -11.86 -2.33 -12.82
N HIS A 156 -13.09 -2.63 -13.22
CA HIS A 156 -14.27 -2.51 -12.36
C HIS A 156 -14.15 -3.40 -11.12
N ARG A 157 -13.81 -4.68 -11.30
CA ARG A 157 -13.57 -5.61 -10.18
C ARG A 157 -12.45 -5.13 -9.25
N TRP A 158 -11.39 -4.55 -9.80
CA TRP A 158 -10.32 -3.96 -9.01
C TRP A 158 -10.77 -2.69 -8.24
N MET A 159 -11.56 -1.80 -8.85
CA MET A 159 -12.14 -0.62 -8.18
C MET A 159 -13.10 -1.03 -7.05
N LEU A 160 -13.89 -2.09 -7.25
CA LEU A 160 -14.71 -2.69 -6.19
C LEU A 160 -13.83 -3.20 -5.04
N GLY A 161 -12.70 -3.84 -5.34
CA GLY A 161 -11.72 -4.26 -4.34
C GLY A 161 -11.14 -3.10 -3.53
N MET A 162 -10.82 -1.98 -4.19
CA MET A 162 -10.38 -0.76 -3.53
C MET A 162 -11.48 -0.16 -2.64
N ALA A 163 -12.71 -0.03 -3.16
CA ALA A 163 -13.84 0.50 -2.39
C ALA A 163 -14.18 -0.38 -1.18
N ALA A 164 -14.08 -1.70 -1.31
CA ALA A 164 -14.26 -2.63 -0.19
C ALA A 164 -13.19 -2.44 0.90
N GLN A 165 -11.94 -2.18 0.53
CA GLN A 165 -10.88 -1.82 1.49
C GLN A 165 -11.24 -0.54 2.22
N TRP A 166 -11.63 0.49 1.47
CA TRP A 166 -11.92 1.81 2.00
C TRP A 166 -13.18 1.84 2.87
N ALA A 167 -14.12 0.91 2.66
CA ALA A 167 -15.31 0.73 3.49
C ALA A 167 -15.08 -0.22 4.68
N GLY A 168 -13.85 -0.72 4.90
CA GLY A 168 -13.55 -1.65 5.99
C GLY A 168 -14.14 -3.06 5.80
N ARG A 169 -14.68 -3.39 4.62
CA ARG A 169 -15.36 -4.66 4.31
C ARG A 169 -14.37 -5.71 3.80
N MET A 170 -13.35 -6.00 4.60
CA MET A 170 -12.21 -6.88 4.25
C MET A 170 -12.36 -8.34 4.73
N ASP A 171 -13.57 -8.85 4.82
CA ASP A 171 -13.84 -10.15 5.47
C ASP A 171 -13.22 -11.36 4.75
N ARG A 172 -12.94 -11.28 3.44
CA ARG A 172 -12.46 -12.43 2.64
C ARG A 172 -11.04 -12.27 2.12
N CYS A 173 -10.68 -11.15 1.49
CA CYS A 173 -9.37 -10.98 0.86
C CYS A 173 -9.01 -9.51 0.59
N ALA A 174 -7.72 -9.19 0.70
CA ALA A 174 -7.20 -7.91 0.21
C ALA A 174 -7.17 -7.87 -1.32
N ASN A 175 -7.20 -6.66 -1.88
CA ASN A 175 -7.05 -6.45 -3.32
C ASN A 175 -5.63 -6.81 -3.75
N ALA A 176 -5.46 -8.03 -4.27
CA ALA A 176 -4.16 -8.64 -4.55
C ALA A 176 -3.75 -8.53 -6.04
N VAL A 177 -4.59 -7.92 -6.88
CA VAL A 177 -4.31 -7.65 -8.29
C VAL A 177 -3.98 -6.16 -8.46
N ALA A 178 -2.97 -5.86 -9.27
CA ALA A 178 -2.58 -4.50 -9.63
C ALA A 178 -2.80 -4.25 -11.12
N PRO A 179 -3.59 -3.23 -11.52
CA PRO A 179 -3.64 -2.76 -12.89
C PRO A 179 -2.28 -2.15 -13.28
N MET A 180 -1.77 -2.52 -14.45
CA MET A 180 -0.51 -2.05 -14.98
C MET A 180 -0.75 -1.29 -16.28
N LEU A 181 -0.48 0.02 -16.27
CA LEU A 181 -0.60 0.90 -17.42
C LEU A 181 0.72 0.94 -18.18
N VAL A 182 0.71 0.38 -19.39
CA VAL A 182 1.92 0.13 -20.17
C VAL A 182 1.90 0.98 -21.43
N SER A 183 2.95 1.76 -21.69
CA SER A 183 3.11 2.46 -22.96
C SER A 183 4.58 2.56 -23.32
N ARG A 184 4.92 2.24 -24.58
CA ARG A 184 6.27 2.40 -25.12
C ARG A 184 6.69 3.86 -25.25
N MET A 185 5.71 4.77 -25.37
CA MET A 185 5.96 6.21 -25.47
C MET A 185 5.69 6.89 -24.12
N GLN A 186 6.60 7.77 -23.72
CA GLN A 186 6.39 8.65 -22.57
C GLN A 186 5.30 9.69 -22.85
N GLY A 187 4.80 10.37 -21.81
CA GLY A 187 3.86 11.49 -21.96
C GLY A 187 2.38 11.10 -22.20
N LYS A 188 1.99 9.86 -21.92
CA LYS A 188 0.58 9.39 -22.07
C LYS A 188 -0.31 9.67 -20.84
N CYS A 189 0.16 10.46 -19.87
CA CYS A 189 -0.57 10.83 -18.64
C CYS A 189 -0.95 9.65 -17.72
N LYS A 190 -0.16 8.56 -17.70
CA LYS A 190 -0.42 7.37 -16.86
C LYS A 190 -0.42 7.68 -15.36
N SER A 191 0.67 8.29 -14.86
CA SER A 191 0.78 8.61 -13.43
C SER A 191 -0.24 9.69 -13.01
N THR A 192 -0.55 10.64 -13.90
CA THR A 192 -1.64 11.61 -13.71
C THR A 192 -3.00 10.93 -13.61
N PHE A 193 -3.28 9.93 -14.44
CA PHE A 193 -4.50 9.13 -14.33
C PHE A 193 -4.56 8.35 -13.01
N CYS A 194 -3.45 7.74 -12.56
CA CYS A 194 -3.41 7.05 -11.27
C CYS A 194 -3.75 8.01 -10.10
N GLN A 195 -3.21 9.23 -10.13
CA GLN A 195 -3.54 10.28 -9.15
C GLN A 195 -5.01 10.73 -9.26
N LEU A 196 -5.55 10.83 -10.48
CA LEU A 196 -6.94 11.24 -10.73
C LEU A 196 -7.98 10.31 -10.07
N LEU A 197 -7.64 9.03 -9.84
CA LEU A 197 -8.54 8.09 -9.16
C LEU A 197 -8.84 8.50 -7.71
N MET A 198 -7.97 9.31 -7.10
CA MET A 198 -8.09 9.73 -5.71
C MET A 198 -9.04 10.92 -5.56
N PRO A 199 -10.05 10.84 -4.70
CA PRO A 199 -10.87 11.98 -4.33
C PRO A 199 -10.03 13.10 -3.69
N ASP A 200 -10.47 14.34 -3.83
CA ASP A 200 -9.73 15.52 -3.37
C ASP A 200 -9.33 15.46 -1.89
N GLY A 201 -10.25 15.05 -1.02
CA GLY A 201 -9.99 14.87 0.42
C GLY A 201 -9.09 13.68 0.79
N LEU A 202 -8.75 12.82 -0.18
CA LEU A 202 -7.92 11.63 0.00
C LEU A 202 -6.63 11.65 -0.81
N ARG A 203 -6.32 12.74 -1.52
CA ARG A 203 -5.11 12.85 -2.36
C ARG A 203 -3.81 12.61 -1.60
N ASP A 204 -3.73 13.02 -0.34
CA ASP A 204 -2.56 12.80 0.52
C ASP A 204 -2.30 11.32 0.86
N TYR A 205 -3.28 10.45 0.63
CA TYR A 205 -3.16 9.00 0.81
C TYR A 205 -2.91 8.25 -0.50
N TYR A 206 -2.36 8.94 -1.49
CA TYR A 206 -1.72 8.35 -2.66
C TYR A 206 -0.20 8.48 -2.56
N THR A 207 0.51 7.47 -3.04
CA THR A 207 1.98 7.55 -3.18
C THR A 207 2.45 6.82 -4.44
N ASP A 208 3.38 7.43 -5.16
CA ASP A 208 4.21 6.80 -6.19
C ASP A 208 5.63 6.46 -5.69
N SER A 209 5.98 6.93 -4.49
CA SER A 209 7.25 6.63 -3.82
C SER A 209 7.12 5.37 -2.95
N PHE A 210 7.12 4.20 -3.59
CA PHE A 210 7.07 2.91 -2.91
C PHE A 210 8.39 2.13 -3.01
N GLU A 211 9.38 2.54 -2.22
CA GLU A 211 10.66 1.84 -2.15
C GLU A 211 10.56 0.53 -1.35
N LEU A 212 10.82 -0.59 -2.02
CA LEU A 212 10.97 -1.92 -1.42
C LEU A 212 12.33 -2.03 -0.72
N THR A 213 12.44 -1.45 0.48
CA THR A 213 13.64 -1.49 1.34
C THR A 213 13.52 -2.60 2.38
N GLY A 214 12.58 -2.46 3.33
CA GLY A 214 12.32 -3.41 4.41
C GLY A 214 10.83 -3.69 4.59
N GLN A 215 10.51 -4.88 5.11
CA GLN A 215 9.14 -5.37 5.21
C GLN A 215 8.27 -4.47 6.11
N SER A 216 8.76 -4.08 7.30
CA SER A 216 8.00 -3.26 8.25
C SER A 216 7.63 -1.87 7.70
N GLY A 217 8.54 -1.21 6.99
CA GLY A 217 8.26 0.08 6.35
C GLY A 217 7.23 -0.04 5.21
N CYS A 218 7.25 -1.14 4.47
CA CYS A 218 6.25 -1.42 3.43
C CYS A 218 4.87 -1.70 4.05
N GLU A 219 4.82 -2.49 5.12
CA GLU A 219 3.58 -2.78 5.85
C GLU A 219 2.94 -1.52 6.44
N GLN A 220 3.74 -0.59 6.97
CA GLN A 220 3.23 0.70 7.42
C GLN A 220 2.58 1.50 6.27
N LYS A 221 3.23 1.55 5.10
CA LYS A 221 2.66 2.21 3.91
C LYS A 221 1.36 1.53 3.44
N LEU A 222 1.28 0.20 3.52
CA LEU A 222 0.06 -0.55 3.19
C LEU A 222 -1.14 -0.22 4.09
N ALA A 223 -0.88 0.15 5.34
CA ALA A 223 -1.92 0.59 6.28
C ALA A 223 -2.30 2.05 6.09
N GLN A 224 -1.33 2.91 5.76
CA GLN A 224 -1.52 4.37 5.69
C GLN A 224 -2.15 4.82 4.36
N PHE A 225 -1.69 4.28 3.23
CA PHE A 225 -2.10 4.73 1.90
C PHE A 225 -3.31 3.94 1.38
N GLY A 226 -4.16 4.59 0.58
CA GLY A 226 -5.31 3.97 -0.07
C GLY A 226 -4.98 3.45 -1.47
N LEU A 227 -4.08 4.15 -2.15
CA LEU A 227 -3.59 3.77 -3.47
C LEU A 227 -2.06 3.95 -3.54
N ILE A 228 -1.38 2.86 -3.86
CA ILE A 228 0.07 2.84 -4.08
C ILE A 228 0.32 2.62 -5.56
N ASN A 229 0.93 3.60 -6.22
CA ASN A 229 1.40 3.49 -7.59
C ASN A 229 2.83 2.93 -7.60
N LEU A 230 3.00 1.77 -8.23
CA LEU A 230 4.28 1.21 -8.60
C LEU A 230 4.77 1.93 -9.87
N ASP A 231 5.22 3.16 -9.69
CA ASP A 231 5.70 3.99 -10.78
C ASP A 231 7.03 3.44 -11.32
N GLU A 232 7.19 3.46 -12.64
CA GLU A 232 8.35 2.88 -13.33
C GLU A 232 8.65 1.45 -12.87
N TYR A 233 7.61 0.60 -12.86
CA TYR A 233 7.70 -0.79 -12.41
C TYR A 233 8.86 -1.57 -13.07
N ASP A 234 9.18 -1.23 -14.32
CA ASP A 234 10.30 -1.77 -15.09
C ASP A 234 11.69 -1.54 -14.45
N ARG A 235 11.83 -0.55 -13.55
CA ARG A 235 13.07 -0.28 -12.81
C ARG A 235 13.22 -1.12 -11.55
N LEU A 236 12.18 -1.85 -11.13
CA LEU A 236 12.26 -2.69 -9.93
C LEU A 236 13.23 -3.86 -10.16
N SER A 237 14.23 -3.95 -9.28
CA SER A 237 15.17 -5.07 -9.28
C SER A 237 14.43 -6.41 -9.17
N PRO A 238 14.80 -7.44 -9.97
CA PRO A 238 14.23 -8.78 -9.88
C PRO A 238 14.28 -9.39 -8.46
N GLN A 239 15.26 -8.99 -7.65
CA GLN A 239 15.42 -9.45 -6.26
C GLN A 239 14.30 -8.95 -5.34
N LYS A 240 13.64 -7.83 -5.69
CA LYS A 240 12.58 -7.20 -4.89
C LYS A 240 11.18 -7.72 -5.26
N LEU A 241 11.02 -8.35 -6.42
CA LEU A 241 9.74 -8.88 -6.89
C LEU A 241 9.10 -9.93 -5.96
N PRO A 242 9.85 -10.85 -5.32
CA PRO A 242 9.28 -11.77 -4.33
C PRO A 242 8.66 -11.04 -3.14
N LEU A 243 9.34 -10.02 -2.60
CA LEU A 243 8.82 -9.22 -1.49
C LEU A 243 7.54 -8.50 -1.89
N LEU A 244 7.51 -7.87 -3.07
CA LEU A 244 6.31 -7.22 -3.58
C LEU A 244 5.13 -8.18 -3.68
N LYS A 245 5.34 -9.41 -4.20
CA LYS A 245 4.28 -10.43 -4.28
C LYS A 245 3.72 -10.79 -2.91
N THR A 246 4.58 -10.94 -1.91
CA THR A 246 4.15 -11.20 -0.53
C THR A 246 3.29 -10.03 -0.02
N LEU A 247 3.75 -8.79 -0.18
CA LEU A 247 3.03 -7.58 0.23
C LEU A 247 1.65 -7.46 -0.46
N MET A 248 1.57 -7.76 -1.76
CA MET A 248 0.32 -7.77 -2.51
C MET A 248 -0.69 -8.80 -1.98
N GLN A 249 -0.23 -9.88 -1.36
CA GLN A 249 -1.11 -10.93 -0.80
C GLN A 249 -1.49 -10.70 0.67
N MET A 250 -0.79 -9.82 1.39
CA MET A 250 -1.06 -9.57 2.80
C MET A 250 -2.48 -9.03 3.01
N LYS A 251 -3.21 -9.68 3.92
CA LYS A 251 -4.58 -9.28 4.33
C LYS A 251 -4.58 -8.49 5.63
N LYS A 252 -3.82 -8.96 6.62
CA LYS A 252 -3.61 -8.31 7.92
C LYS A 252 -2.18 -7.81 7.99
N LEU A 253 -1.99 -6.66 8.62
CA LEU A 253 -0.68 -6.04 8.80
C LEU A 253 -0.34 -6.08 10.28
N ASP A 254 0.75 -6.77 10.61
CA ASP A 254 1.26 -6.86 11.97
C ASP A 254 2.53 -6.01 12.07
N PHE A 255 2.36 -4.70 12.28
CA PHE A 255 3.49 -3.81 12.42
C PHE A 255 3.46 -3.05 13.74
N ARG A 256 4.66 -2.76 14.24
CA ARG A 256 4.87 -1.95 15.42
C ARG A 256 5.04 -0.50 14.99
N LYS A 257 4.08 0.34 15.33
CA LYS A 257 4.21 1.79 15.17
C LYS A 257 5.26 2.33 16.13
N SER A 258 6.04 3.31 15.69
CA SER A 258 7.21 3.84 16.41
C SER A 258 6.90 4.41 17.79
N HIS A 259 5.66 4.85 18.04
CA HIS A 259 5.24 5.52 19.27
C HIS A 259 4.39 4.65 20.22
N ARG A 260 4.04 3.40 19.84
CA ARG A 260 3.33 2.46 20.72
C ARG A 260 4.22 1.29 21.14
N SER A 261 4.13 0.92 22.41
CA SER A 261 4.83 -0.27 22.95
C SER A 261 4.21 -1.57 22.43
N SER A 262 2.94 -1.55 22.03
CA SER A 262 2.20 -2.68 21.46
C SER A 262 2.17 -2.66 19.93
N TYR A 263 2.15 -3.86 19.33
CA TYR A 263 1.84 -4.02 17.91
C TYR A 263 0.43 -3.48 17.62
N SER A 264 0.30 -2.70 16.54
CA SER A 264 -1.00 -2.22 16.08
C SER A 264 -1.46 -3.07 14.90
N HIS A 265 -2.61 -3.71 15.02
CA HIS A 265 -3.25 -4.43 13.92
C HIS A 265 -4.12 -3.44 13.15
N LEU A 266 -3.52 -2.69 12.21
CA LEU A 266 -4.31 -1.89 11.28
C LEU A 266 -4.69 -2.75 10.07
N PRO A 267 -5.93 -2.66 9.58
CA PRO A 267 -6.32 -3.30 8.34
C PRO A 267 -5.51 -2.70 7.18
N ARG A 268 -5.28 -3.51 6.14
CA ARG A 268 -4.65 -3.03 4.92
C ARG A 268 -5.62 -2.15 4.13
N MET A 269 -5.27 -0.88 3.96
CA MET A 269 -6.06 0.09 3.17
C MET A 269 -5.61 0.15 1.71
N ALA A 270 -4.34 -0.15 1.44
CA ALA A 270 -3.75 0.08 0.12
C ALA A 270 -4.18 -0.95 -0.93
N SER A 271 -4.65 -0.44 -2.06
CA SER A 271 -4.66 -1.10 -3.36
C SER A 271 -3.42 -0.70 -4.16
N PHE A 272 -2.96 -1.58 -5.05
CA PHE A 272 -1.83 -1.31 -5.94
C PHE A 272 -2.32 -0.97 -7.35
N ILE A 273 -1.66 -0.01 -7.99
CA ILE A 273 -1.68 0.26 -9.43
C ILE A 273 -0.23 0.45 -9.88
N GLY A 274 0.08 0.35 -11.16
CA GLY A 274 1.45 0.59 -11.62
C GLY A 274 1.51 1.19 -13.02
N THR A 275 2.62 1.86 -13.30
CA THR A 275 2.92 2.39 -14.62
C THR A 275 4.24 1.79 -15.12
N SER A 276 4.34 1.56 -16.43
CA SER A 276 5.58 1.12 -17.06
C SER A 276 5.75 1.80 -18.41
N ASN A 277 7.00 2.17 -18.71
CA ASN A 277 7.40 2.64 -20.04
C ASN A 277 7.86 1.51 -20.97
N HIS A 278 7.99 0.30 -20.44
CA HIS A 278 8.42 -0.88 -21.18
C HIS A 278 7.30 -1.92 -21.26
N LYS A 279 7.10 -2.49 -22.46
CA LYS A 279 6.12 -3.57 -22.66
C LYS A 279 6.52 -4.86 -21.93
N ASP A 280 7.83 -5.07 -21.85
CA ASP A 280 8.51 -6.24 -21.30
C ASP A 280 8.62 -6.16 -19.76
N LEU A 281 7.50 -6.00 -19.07
CA LEU A 281 7.49 -5.71 -17.63
C LEU A 281 7.47 -6.97 -16.75
N LEU A 282 6.94 -8.09 -17.26
CA LEU A 282 6.72 -9.30 -16.47
C LEU A 282 7.81 -10.34 -16.73
N THR A 283 8.49 -10.82 -15.69
CA THR A 283 9.58 -11.81 -15.80
C THR A 283 9.23 -13.18 -15.26
N ASP A 284 8.16 -13.30 -14.47
CA ASP A 284 7.72 -14.56 -13.86
C ASP A 284 6.29 -14.93 -14.33
N PRO A 285 6.16 -15.91 -15.24
CA PRO A 285 4.89 -16.37 -15.73
C PRO A 285 3.94 -16.90 -14.63
N THR A 286 4.45 -17.43 -13.51
CA THR A 286 3.60 -17.96 -12.44
C THR A 286 3.06 -16.86 -11.52
N GLY A 287 3.80 -15.76 -11.40
CA GLY A 287 3.44 -14.60 -10.60
C GLY A 287 2.53 -13.60 -11.30
N SER A 288 2.41 -13.68 -12.63
CA SER A 288 1.76 -12.67 -13.47
C SER A 288 0.26 -12.54 -13.29
N ARG A 289 -0.42 -13.54 -12.72
CA ARG A 289 -1.86 -13.49 -12.42
C ARG A 289 -2.28 -12.34 -11.49
N ARG A 290 -1.32 -11.71 -10.81
CA ARG A 290 -1.53 -10.54 -9.93
C ARG A 290 -1.46 -9.20 -10.67
N TYR A 291 -1.29 -9.20 -11.99
CA TYR A 291 -1.20 -7.98 -12.78
C TYR A 291 -2.28 -7.96 -13.85
N LEU A 292 -3.06 -6.88 -13.91
CA LEU A 292 -4.01 -6.62 -15.00
C LEU A 292 -3.34 -5.63 -15.96
N CYS A 293 -2.66 -6.14 -16.99
CA CYS A 293 -1.91 -5.29 -17.91
C CYS A 293 -2.79 -4.72 -19.02
N ALA A 294 -2.64 -3.42 -19.29
CA ALA A 294 -3.21 -2.76 -20.44
C ALA A 294 -2.20 -1.85 -21.16
N GLU A 295 -2.15 -2.00 -22.48
CA GLU A 295 -1.38 -1.11 -23.34
C GLU A 295 -2.16 0.17 -23.60
N VAL A 296 -1.63 1.29 -23.12
CA VAL A 296 -2.12 2.65 -23.31
C VAL A 296 -1.60 3.16 -24.66
N LYS A 297 -2.48 3.18 -25.66
CA LYS A 297 -2.14 3.59 -27.03
C LYS A 297 -2.18 5.11 -27.20
N GLU A 298 -3.22 5.74 -26.66
CA GLU A 298 -3.46 7.17 -26.77
C GLU A 298 -3.22 7.90 -25.46
N LYS A 299 -3.12 9.23 -25.52
CA LYS A 299 -3.04 10.05 -24.30
C LYS A 299 -4.31 9.85 -23.48
N ILE A 300 -4.17 9.50 -22.20
CA ILE A 300 -5.31 9.24 -21.33
C ILE A 300 -6.05 10.55 -21.04
N ASP A 301 -7.36 10.51 -21.18
CA ASP A 301 -8.24 11.61 -20.77
C ASP A 301 -8.22 11.77 -19.23
N CYS A 302 -7.68 12.89 -18.77
CA CYS A 302 -7.56 13.22 -17.35
C CYS A 302 -8.61 14.24 -16.87
N THR A 303 -9.75 14.34 -17.57
CA THR A 303 -10.87 15.19 -17.15
C THR A 303 -11.31 14.80 -15.72
N PRO A 304 -11.55 15.78 -14.81
CA PRO A 304 -11.97 15.53 -13.43
C PRO A 304 -13.13 14.54 -13.32
N LEU A 305 -13.16 13.80 -12.21
CA LEU A 305 -14.18 12.79 -11.94
C LEU A 305 -15.17 13.32 -10.91
N GLU A 306 -16.43 12.90 -11.03
CA GLU A 306 -17.42 13.02 -9.96
C GLU A 306 -17.16 11.94 -8.91
N HIS A 307 -16.09 12.08 -8.11
CA HIS A 307 -15.61 11.03 -7.20
C HIS A 307 -16.70 10.57 -6.21
N LYS A 308 -17.51 11.49 -5.68
CA LYS A 308 -18.59 11.14 -4.75
C LYS A 308 -19.57 10.15 -5.38
N GLN A 309 -20.00 10.40 -6.63
CA GLN A 309 -20.91 9.50 -7.33
C GLN A 309 -20.21 8.24 -7.86
N LEU A 310 -18.95 8.32 -8.26
CA LEU A 310 -18.15 7.14 -8.66
C LEU A 310 -18.02 6.13 -7.51
N PHE A 311 -17.66 6.61 -6.31
CA PHE A 311 -17.55 5.74 -5.14
C PHE A 311 -18.93 5.37 -4.56
N ALA A 312 -19.96 6.19 -4.75
CA ALA A 312 -21.34 5.82 -4.41
C ALA A 312 -21.82 4.64 -5.26
N GLN A 313 -21.52 4.62 -6.57
CA GLN A 313 -21.77 3.47 -7.44
C GLN A 313 -21.11 2.20 -6.87
N LEU A 314 -19.80 2.26 -6.61
CA LEU A 314 -19.05 1.11 -6.09
C LEU A 314 -19.59 0.65 -4.72
N LYS A 315 -19.99 1.57 -3.85
CA LYS A 315 -20.60 1.25 -2.55
C LYS A 315 -21.93 0.54 -2.72
N ALA A 316 -22.80 1.04 -3.59
CA ALA A 316 -24.11 0.43 -3.87
C ALA A 316 -23.95 -0.99 -4.44
N GLU A 317 -23.07 -1.17 -5.43
CA GLU A 317 -22.77 -2.49 -6.00
C GLU A 317 -22.25 -3.47 -4.93
N LEU A 318 -21.37 -3.03 -4.02
CA LEU A 318 -20.90 -3.85 -2.90
C LEU A 318 -22.02 -4.21 -1.90
N GLU A 319 -22.99 -3.32 -1.70
CA GLU A 319 -24.18 -3.57 -0.85
C GLU A 319 -25.15 -4.55 -1.49
N ASP A 320 -25.27 -4.51 -2.81
CA ASP A 320 -26.03 -5.47 -3.63
C ASP A 320 -25.33 -6.85 -3.74
N GLY A 321 -24.12 -6.98 -3.17
CA GLY A 321 -23.39 -8.24 -3.08
C GLY A 321 -22.46 -8.50 -4.26
N GLU A 322 -22.12 -7.48 -5.06
CA GLU A 322 -21.18 -7.62 -6.16
C GLU A 322 -19.81 -8.10 -5.70
N ARG A 323 -19.21 -8.96 -6.52
CA ARG A 323 -17.94 -9.62 -6.20
C ARG A 323 -16.75 -8.69 -6.46
N TYR A 324 -15.98 -8.41 -5.41
CA TYR A 324 -14.79 -7.55 -5.45
C TYR A 324 -13.44 -8.28 -5.58
N TRP A 325 -13.44 -9.61 -5.69
CA TRP A 325 -12.22 -10.42 -5.84
C TRP A 325 -12.21 -11.19 -7.16
N PHE A 326 -11.01 -11.44 -7.68
CA PHE A 326 -10.80 -12.24 -8.88
C PHE A 326 -10.94 -13.73 -8.56
N SER A 327 -11.62 -14.45 -9.43
CA SER A 327 -11.72 -15.91 -9.43
C SER A 327 -10.47 -16.58 -9.98
N ALA A 328 -10.33 -17.89 -9.75
CA ALA A 328 -9.22 -18.67 -10.29
C ALA A 328 -9.22 -18.67 -11.83
N GLU A 329 -10.40 -18.67 -12.44
CA GLU A 329 -10.59 -18.61 -13.89
C GLU A 329 -10.14 -17.25 -14.45
N GLU A 330 -10.51 -16.15 -13.80
CA GLU A 330 -10.06 -14.80 -14.19
C GLU A 330 -8.55 -14.63 -13.96
N GLU A 331 -7.99 -15.18 -12.87
CA GLU A 331 -6.54 -15.20 -12.63
C GLU A 331 -5.78 -15.98 -13.72
N ALA A 332 -6.34 -17.11 -14.20
CA ALA A 332 -5.78 -17.87 -15.30
C ALA A 332 -5.87 -17.11 -16.63
N GLU A 333 -6.98 -16.40 -16.88
CA GLU A 333 -7.12 -15.54 -18.06
C GLU A 333 -6.15 -14.35 -18.02
N LEU A 334 -5.96 -13.72 -16.85
CA LEU A 334 -4.93 -12.69 -16.62
C LEU A 334 -3.54 -13.22 -17.01
N GLN A 335 -3.17 -14.39 -16.49
CA GLN A 335 -1.88 -15.02 -16.80
C GLN A 335 -1.70 -15.31 -18.29
N LEU A 336 -2.77 -15.73 -18.98
CA LEU A 336 -2.77 -15.99 -20.42
C LEU A 336 -2.59 -14.70 -21.23
N ARG A 337 -3.38 -13.66 -20.94
CA ARG A 337 -3.33 -12.37 -21.65
C ARG A 337 -2.03 -11.61 -21.38
N ASN A 338 -1.45 -11.79 -20.19
CA ASN A 338 -0.18 -11.18 -19.82
C ASN A 338 1.03 -11.71 -20.61
N ARG A 339 0.87 -12.76 -21.43
CA ARG A 339 1.94 -13.26 -22.31
C ARG A 339 2.55 -12.19 -23.20
N GLU A 340 1.76 -11.22 -23.65
CA GLU A 340 2.25 -10.13 -24.51
C GLU A 340 3.15 -9.11 -23.77
N PHE A 341 3.18 -9.16 -22.43
CA PHE A 341 3.97 -8.26 -21.58
C PHE A 341 5.15 -8.98 -20.90
N TYR A 342 5.41 -10.24 -21.25
CA TYR A 342 6.57 -10.96 -20.73
C TYR A 342 7.85 -10.44 -21.35
N ALA A 343 8.81 -10.10 -20.49
CA ALA A 343 10.16 -9.85 -20.92
C ALA A 343 10.73 -11.12 -21.53
N MET A 344 11.24 -11.01 -22.75
CA MET A 344 12.01 -12.07 -23.36
C MET A 344 13.41 -12.07 -22.74
N PRO A 345 13.84 -13.14 -22.04
CA PRO A 345 15.21 -13.26 -21.56
C PRO A 345 16.20 -13.15 -22.72
N VAL A 346 17.39 -12.60 -22.47
CA VAL A 346 18.44 -12.44 -23.51
C VAL A 346 18.80 -13.81 -24.11
N GLU A 347 18.79 -14.87 -23.31
CA GLU A 347 19.03 -16.25 -23.73
C GLU A 347 17.95 -16.78 -24.68
N GLN A 348 16.70 -16.33 -24.49
CA GLN A 348 15.59 -16.63 -25.40
C GLN A 348 15.70 -15.80 -26.68
N GLU A 349 16.16 -14.56 -26.61
CA GLU A 349 16.41 -13.72 -27.78
C GLU A 349 17.50 -14.34 -28.68
N VAL A 350 18.64 -14.73 -28.11
CA VAL A 350 19.72 -15.39 -28.88
C VAL A 350 19.31 -16.77 -29.39
N PHE A 351 18.42 -17.47 -28.68
CA PHE A 351 17.78 -18.65 -29.23
C PHE A 351 17.04 -18.30 -30.52
N TYR A 352 16.17 -17.28 -30.52
CA TYR A 352 15.42 -16.88 -31.71
C TYR A 352 16.29 -16.34 -32.86
N ARG A 353 17.51 -15.87 -32.57
CA ARG A 353 18.51 -15.50 -33.60
C ARG A 353 19.16 -16.71 -34.28
N CYS A 354 19.15 -17.89 -33.66
CA CYS A 354 19.75 -19.11 -34.23
C CYS A 354 18.72 -20.15 -34.65
N PHE A 355 17.58 -20.16 -33.98
CA PHE A 355 16.57 -21.20 -34.07
C PHE A 355 15.18 -20.57 -34.00
N ARG A 356 14.19 -21.26 -34.53
CA ARG A 356 12.77 -20.96 -34.31
C ARG A 356 12.01 -22.23 -33.99
N LEU A 357 10.83 -22.08 -33.41
CA LEU A 357 9.91 -23.20 -33.22
C LEU A 357 9.26 -23.51 -34.58
N PRO A 358 9.08 -24.80 -34.93
CA PRO A 358 8.45 -25.18 -36.19
C PRO A 358 6.96 -24.82 -36.21
N GLU A 359 6.46 -24.43 -37.38
CA GLU A 359 5.03 -24.29 -37.63
C GLU A 359 4.38 -25.66 -37.93
N ALA A 360 3.05 -25.72 -37.88
CA ALA A 360 2.32 -26.97 -38.09
C ALA A 360 2.57 -27.53 -39.50
N GLY A 361 3.12 -28.75 -39.58
CA GLY A 361 3.44 -29.42 -40.85
C GLY A 361 4.79 -29.05 -41.46
N GLU A 362 5.59 -28.22 -40.78
CA GLU A 362 6.90 -27.80 -41.25
C GLU A 362 8.01 -28.81 -40.92
N GLU A 363 9.02 -28.91 -41.79
CA GLU A 363 10.21 -29.71 -41.51
C GLU A 363 11.04 -29.12 -40.36
N PHE A 364 11.43 -29.98 -39.42
CA PHE A 364 12.18 -29.61 -38.23
C PHE A 364 13.43 -30.46 -38.05
N LYS A 365 14.39 -29.93 -37.29
CA LYS A 365 15.55 -30.66 -36.78
C LYS A 365 15.34 -31.00 -35.31
N LEU A 366 15.90 -32.13 -34.90
CA LEU A 366 15.89 -32.57 -33.51
C LEU A 366 17.26 -32.34 -32.88
N TYR A 367 17.30 -31.51 -31.84
CA TYR A 367 18.51 -31.28 -31.05
C TYR A 367 18.21 -31.46 -29.56
N SER A 368 19.18 -31.97 -28.80
CA SER A 368 19.07 -31.98 -27.35
C SER A 368 19.24 -30.56 -26.79
N ALA A 369 18.71 -30.32 -25.60
CA ALA A 369 18.93 -29.04 -24.91
C ALA A 369 20.42 -28.72 -24.73
N SER A 370 21.27 -29.73 -24.51
CA SER A 370 22.72 -29.53 -24.39
C SER A 370 23.34 -29.06 -25.70
N VAL A 371 22.96 -29.65 -26.84
CA VAL A 371 23.50 -29.26 -28.15
C VAL A 371 23.08 -27.83 -28.50
N ILE A 372 21.80 -27.49 -28.35
CA ILE A 372 21.31 -26.12 -28.58
C ILE A 372 22.03 -25.14 -27.65
N PHE A 373 22.16 -25.48 -26.36
CA PHE A 373 22.87 -24.67 -25.38
C PHE A 373 24.33 -24.43 -25.79
N THR A 374 25.07 -25.46 -26.21
CA THR A 374 26.46 -25.33 -26.65
C THR A 374 26.58 -24.46 -27.91
N ILE A 375 25.65 -24.58 -28.87
CA ILE A 375 25.64 -23.72 -30.05
C ILE A 375 25.46 -22.25 -29.65
N LEU A 376 24.49 -21.96 -28.78
CA LEU A 376 24.23 -20.60 -28.31
C LEU A 376 25.38 -20.06 -27.45
N GLN A 377 25.98 -20.89 -26.59
CA GLN A 377 27.10 -20.50 -25.74
C GLN A 377 28.35 -20.18 -26.57
N SER A 378 28.61 -20.94 -27.64
CA SER A 378 29.72 -20.68 -28.56
C SER A 378 29.51 -19.40 -29.37
N ARG A 379 28.28 -19.14 -29.84
CA ARG A 379 27.98 -17.98 -30.69
C ARG A 379 27.74 -16.69 -29.91
N TYR A 380 27.19 -16.79 -28.70
CA TYR A 380 26.83 -15.66 -27.82
C TYR A 380 27.24 -15.91 -26.36
N PRO A 381 28.55 -16.03 -26.06
CA PRO A 381 29.05 -16.39 -24.73
C PRO A 381 28.67 -15.37 -23.63
N ALA A 382 28.54 -14.08 -23.98
CA ALA A 382 28.12 -13.05 -23.04
C ALA A 382 26.63 -13.18 -22.65
N ALA A 383 25.75 -13.47 -23.62
CA ALA A 383 24.33 -13.65 -23.39
C ALA A 383 24.03 -14.91 -22.57
N MET A 384 24.79 -15.99 -22.80
CA MET A 384 24.61 -17.27 -22.10
C MET A 384 25.33 -17.33 -20.74
N ARG A 385 25.93 -16.22 -20.27
CA ARG A 385 26.73 -16.19 -19.05
C ARG A 385 25.86 -16.49 -17.82
N GLY A 386 26.20 -17.55 -17.07
CA GLY A 386 25.47 -17.96 -15.87
C GLY A 386 24.21 -18.80 -16.14
N MET A 387 23.84 -19.01 -17.40
CA MET A 387 22.80 -19.97 -17.79
C MET A 387 23.34 -21.40 -17.65
N THR A 388 22.48 -22.34 -17.26
CA THR A 388 22.81 -23.78 -17.19
C THR A 388 21.91 -24.56 -18.14
N VAL A 389 22.35 -25.74 -18.60
CA VAL A 389 21.55 -26.61 -19.48
C VAL A 389 20.18 -26.95 -18.86
N VAL A 390 20.12 -27.12 -17.53
CA VAL A 390 18.85 -27.40 -16.82
C VAL A 390 17.92 -26.19 -16.86
N ARG A 391 18.41 -24.97 -16.58
CA ARG A 391 17.61 -23.74 -16.68
C ARG A 391 17.19 -23.48 -18.13
N PHE A 392 18.07 -23.73 -19.08
CA PHE A 392 17.79 -23.62 -20.51
C PHE A 392 16.68 -24.60 -20.95
N GLY A 393 16.69 -25.85 -20.49
CA GLY A 393 15.62 -26.81 -20.77
C GLY A 393 14.25 -26.36 -20.23
N LYS A 394 14.22 -25.73 -19.05
CA LYS A 394 13.00 -25.11 -18.50
C LYS A 394 12.53 -23.93 -19.37
N MET A 395 13.45 -23.09 -19.83
CA MET A 395 13.17 -21.99 -20.76
C MET A 395 12.54 -22.51 -22.05
N MET A 396 13.16 -23.50 -22.71
CA MET A 396 12.63 -24.14 -23.92
C MET A 396 11.21 -24.67 -23.73
N SER A 397 10.93 -25.31 -22.58
CA SER A 397 9.60 -25.81 -22.26
C SER A 397 8.59 -24.66 -22.07
N ALA A 398 8.98 -23.58 -21.40
CA ALA A 398 8.14 -22.39 -21.19
C ALA A 398 7.84 -21.63 -22.49
N MET A 399 8.74 -21.71 -23.47
CA MET A 399 8.55 -21.18 -24.83
C MET A 399 7.57 -22.01 -25.66
N GLY A 400 7.12 -23.17 -25.17
CA GLY A 400 6.28 -24.09 -25.92
C GLY A 400 7.04 -24.98 -26.89
N ALA A 401 8.36 -25.15 -26.72
CA ALA A 401 9.12 -26.06 -27.58
C ALA A 401 8.66 -27.52 -27.37
N GLU A 402 8.23 -28.16 -28.45
CA GLU A 402 7.83 -29.57 -28.40
C GLU A 402 9.02 -30.47 -28.12
N ARG A 403 8.84 -31.35 -27.13
CA ARG A 403 9.85 -32.30 -26.68
C ARG A 403 9.47 -33.71 -27.13
N MET A 404 10.40 -34.40 -27.76
CA MET A 404 10.26 -35.78 -28.21
C MET A 404 11.17 -36.68 -27.37
N HIS A 405 10.59 -37.72 -26.77
CA HIS A 405 11.36 -38.72 -26.04
C HIS A 405 11.94 -39.73 -27.02
N THR A 406 13.24 -39.99 -26.92
CA THR A 406 13.96 -40.95 -27.77
C THR A 406 14.85 -41.83 -26.91
N GLU A 407 15.34 -42.95 -27.45
CA GLU A 407 16.29 -43.85 -26.76
C GLU A 407 17.59 -43.16 -26.32
N LYS A 408 17.97 -42.05 -26.97
CA LYS A 408 19.16 -41.24 -26.66
C LYS A 408 18.86 -40.05 -25.74
N GLY A 409 17.62 -39.94 -25.24
CA GLY A 409 17.17 -38.87 -24.35
C GLY A 409 16.12 -37.95 -24.98
N ASN A 410 15.89 -36.82 -24.32
CA ASN A 410 14.87 -35.83 -24.73
C ASN A 410 15.45 -34.86 -25.78
N LEU A 411 14.80 -34.79 -26.94
CA LEU A 411 15.14 -33.87 -28.03
C LEU A 411 14.03 -32.82 -28.19
N TYR A 412 14.38 -31.66 -28.73
CA TYR A 412 13.46 -30.56 -29.02
C TYR A 412 13.36 -30.37 -30.53
N LYS A 413 12.13 -30.14 -31.02
CA LYS A 413 11.89 -29.77 -32.41
C LYS A 413 12.22 -28.29 -32.61
N VAL A 414 13.16 -28.00 -33.51
CA VAL A 414 13.58 -26.64 -33.84
C VAL A 414 13.90 -26.52 -35.33
N VAL A 415 13.74 -25.33 -35.89
CA VAL A 415 14.24 -25.00 -37.24
C VAL A 415 15.37 -24.00 -37.10
N LEU A 416 16.38 -24.04 -37.98
CA LEU A 416 17.42 -23.01 -37.99
C LEU A 416 16.80 -21.69 -38.44
N ALA A 417 17.06 -20.62 -37.70
CA ALA A 417 16.73 -19.27 -38.15
C ALA A 417 17.69 -18.89 -39.28
N ALA A 418 17.15 -18.33 -40.37
CA ALA A 418 17.92 -17.91 -41.54
C ALA A 418 18.80 -16.69 -41.24
#